data_AF-L0AD82-F1
#
_entry.id   AF-L0AD82-F1
#
_cell.length_a   1.000
_cell.length_b   1.000
_cell.length_c   1.000
_cell.angle_alpha   90.00
_cell.angle_beta   90.00
_cell.angle_gamma   90.00
#
_symmetry.space_group_name_H-M   'P 1'
#
loop_
_entity.id
_entity.type
_entity.pdbx_description
1 polymer ?
#
loop_
_entity_poly.entity_id
_entity_poly.type
_entity_poly.pdbx_seq_one_letter_code
_entity_poly.pdbx_strand_id
1 'polypeptide(L)'
;MKFMEDNTKNIIKEYFNKSFNFIFIDLIIDIFLLLFSLYFVSSYLIKITIYALIIASTVFLITILYYSYNNFKNKIAILKECCNGEISYNKKRNLLTCSYSNNLKICLSLDYDRVYINKIDKYIKDTEDTRDFYCVRFEDGKIERNEEYMKTFQGIFRLIDKDNIALFQGKTIIIDKIDKTRIKYGIERLVNQE
;
A
#
# COMPACT_ATOMS: atom_id res chain seq x y z
N MET A 1 -9.84 -10.55 -18.85
CA MET A 1 -9.70 -9.08 -18.74
C MET A 1 -10.79 -8.43 -17.87
N LYS A 2 -12.10 -8.62 -18.12
CA LYS A 2 -13.17 -8.03 -17.27
C LYS A 2 -13.07 -8.36 -15.77
N PHE A 3 -12.72 -9.59 -15.40
CA PHE A 3 -12.53 -10.01 -13.99
C PHE A 3 -11.44 -9.21 -13.24
N MET A 4 -10.34 -8.85 -13.91
CA MET A 4 -9.28 -8.05 -13.29
C MET A 4 -9.63 -6.57 -13.18
N GLU A 5 -10.49 -6.03 -14.06
CA GLU A 5 -10.99 -4.66 -13.94
C GLU A 5 -11.94 -4.50 -12.76
N ASP A 6 -12.87 -5.43 -12.57
CA ASP A 6 -13.82 -5.39 -11.46
C ASP A 6 -13.12 -5.58 -10.10
N ASN A 7 -12.12 -6.45 -10.02
CA ASN A 7 -11.30 -6.59 -8.81
C ASN A 7 -10.53 -5.29 -8.49
N THR A 8 -10.05 -4.57 -9.51
CA THR A 8 -9.33 -3.31 -9.29
C THR A 8 -10.25 -2.20 -8.80
N LYS A 9 -11.48 -2.11 -9.34
CA LYS A 9 -12.48 -1.17 -8.84
C LYS A 9 -12.81 -1.43 -7.38
N ASN A 10 -12.91 -2.70 -6.98
CA ASN A 10 -13.16 -3.08 -5.58
C ASN A 10 -12.00 -2.69 -4.67
N ILE A 11 -10.75 -2.95 -5.07
CA ILE A 11 -9.56 -2.55 -4.30
C ILE A 11 -9.47 -1.03 -4.12
N ILE A 12 -9.72 -0.27 -5.19
CA ILE A 12 -9.73 1.20 -5.13
C ILE A 12 -10.81 1.69 -4.17
N LYS A 13 -12.01 1.12 -4.24
CA LYS A 13 -13.12 1.45 -3.33
C LYS A 13 -12.75 1.16 -1.87
N GLU A 14 -12.11 0.02 -1.59
CA GLU A 14 -11.69 -0.35 -0.24
C GLU A 14 -10.62 0.59 0.33
N TYR A 15 -9.67 1.02 -0.50
CA TYR A 15 -8.67 2.02 -0.13
C TYR A 15 -9.34 3.35 0.26
N PHE A 16 -10.28 3.84 -0.54
CA PHE A 16 -10.99 5.09 -0.23
C PHE A 16 -11.92 5.01 0.98
N ASN A 17 -12.51 3.85 1.25
CA ASN A 17 -13.29 3.66 2.47
C ASN A 17 -12.43 3.88 3.75
N LYS A 18 -11.10 3.74 3.67
CA LYS A 18 -10.19 4.14 4.75
C LYS A 18 -10.06 5.67 4.84
N SER A 19 -9.96 6.34 3.69
CA SER A 19 -9.85 7.79 3.58
C SER A 19 -11.13 8.54 3.95
N PHE A 20 -12.28 7.87 3.95
CA PHE A 20 -13.59 8.47 4.30
C PHE A 20 -13.61 9.07 5.70
N ASN A 21 -12.87 8.50 6.66
CA ASN A 21 -12.76 9.06 8.01
C ASN A 21 -12.16 10.47 8.02
N PHE A 22 -11.18 10.75 7.15
CA PHE A 22 -10.58 12.08 7.05
C PHE A 22 -11.55 13.09 6.44
N ILE A 23 -12.30 12.66 5.41
CA ILE A 23 -13.35 13.49 4.79
C ILE A 23 -14.43 13.86 5.81
N PHE A 24 -14.85 12.88 6.62
CA PHE A 24 -15.87 13.09 7.63
C PHE A 24 -15.41 14.06 8.74
N ILE A 25 -14.15 13.96 9.17
CA ILE A 25 -13.58 14.88 10.17
C ILE A 25 -13.48 16.31 9.60
N ASP A 26 -13.00 16.48 8.37
CA ASP A 26 -12.90 17.78 7.72
C ASP A 26 -14.29 18.44 7.58
N LEU A 27 -15.30 17.67 7.16
CA LEU A 27 -16.69 18.12 7.12
C LEU A 27 -17.22 18.59 8.48
N ILE A 28 -16.91 17.87 9.55
CA ILE A 28 -17.31 18.27 10.91
C ILE A 28 -16.66 19.61 11.28
N ILE A 29 -15.36 19.77 11.00
CA ILE A 29 -14.63 21.02 11.27
C ILE A 29 -15.24 22.17 10.47
N ASP A 30 -15.51 21.96 9.19
CA ASP A 30 -16.13 22.96 8.31
C ASP A 30 -17.53 23.36 8.80
N ILE A 31 -18.34 22.42 9.29
CA ILE A 31 -19.65 22.71 9.90
C ILE A 31 -19.49 23.56 11.15
N PHE A 32 -18.54 23.24 12.04
CA PHE A 32 -18.29 24.05 13.23
C PHE A 32 -17.82 25.46 12.88
N LEU A 33 -16.94 25.60 11.90
CA LEU A 33 -16.49 26.90 11.39
C LEU A 33 -17.65 27.69 10.78
N LEU A 34 -18.53 27.04 10.02
CA LEU A 34 -19.71 27.66 9.45
C LEU A 34 -20.66 28.16 10.55
N LEU A 35 -20.96 27.35 11.57
CA LEU A 35 -21.77 27.76 12.71
C LEU A 35 -21.13 28.92 13.47
N PHE A 36 -19.82 28.90 13.65
CA PHE A 36 -19.07 30.00 14.27
C PHE A 36 -19.21 31.29 13.46
N SER A 37 -19.18 31.21 12.12
CA SER A 37 -19.37 32.38 11.25
C SER A 37 -20.76 33.02 11.38
N LEU A 38 -21.80 32.19 11.61
CA LEU A 38 -23.17 32.66 11.84
C LEU A 38 -23.32 33.36 13.18
N TYR A 39 -22.57 32.93 14.20
CA TYR A 39 -22.57 33.56 15.53
C TYR A 39 -22.00 34.99 15.51
N PHE A 40 -20.99 35.27 14.67
CA PHE A 40 -20.40 36.61 14.52
C PHE A 40 -21.21 37.50 13.56
N VAL A 41 -22.46 37.79 13.91
CA VAL A 41 -23.42 38.51 13.05
C VAL A 41 -22.88 39.87 12.55
N SER A 42 -22.05 40.56 13.34
CA SER A 42 -21.63 41.95 13.12
C SER A 42 -20.29 42.18 12.41
N SER A 43 -19.44 41.15 12.23
CA SER A 43 -18.10 41.34 11.65
C SER A 43 -17.95 40.66 10.29
N TYR A 44 -18.17 41.45 9.23
CA TYR A 44 -18.06 41.00 7.84
C TYR A 44 -16.66 40.45 7.51
N LEU A 45 -15.60 41.07 8.03
CA LEU A 45 -14.22 40.61 7.85
C LEU A 45 -13.99 39.21 8.44
N ILE A 46 -14.49 38.95 9.65
CA ILE A 46 -14.37 37.63 10.30
C ILE A 46 -15.09 36.55 9.48
N LYS A 47 -16.30 36.85 8.98
CA LYS A 47 -17.04 35.91 8.11
C LYS A 47 -16.27 35.57 6.85
N ILE A 48 -15.73 36.56 6.14
CA ILE A 48 -14.92 36.34 4.93
C ILE A 48 -13.71 35.46 5.23
N THR A 49 -12.98 35.74 6.32
CA THR A 49 -11.82 34.94 6.70
C THR A 49 -12.19 33.49 6.98
N ILE A 50 -13.31 33.24 7.68
CA ILE A 50 -13.79 31.88 7.94
C ILE A 50 -14.17 31.17 6.63
N TYR A 51 -14.90 31.82 5.73
CA TYR A 51 -15.23 31.23 4.42
C TYR A 51 -13.99 30.91 3.59
N ALA A 52 -12.99 31.79 3.59
CA ALA A 52 -11.73 31.55 2.90
C ALA A 52 -10.98 30.34 3.49
N LEU A 53 -11.00 30.16 4.82
CA LEU A 53 -10.41 29.00 5.49
C LEU A 53 -11.11 27.69 5.13
N ILE A 54 -12.44 27.66 5.13
CA ILE A 54 -13.24 26.49 4.72
C ILE A 54 -12.87 26.11 3.27
N ILE A 55 -12.94 27.08 2.34
CA ILE A 55 -12.61 26.82 0.92
C ILE A 55 -11.18 26.29 0.77
N ALA A 56 -10.22 26.91 1.46
CA ALA A 56 -8.83 26.47 1.42
C ALA A 56 -8.65 25.05 1.97
N SER A 57 -9.31 24.72 3.10
CA SER A 57 -9.28 23.38 3.70
C SER A 57 -9.86 22.34 2.75
N THR A 58 -11.05 22.58 2.22
CA THR A 58 -11.72 21.65 1.30
C THR A 58 -10.90 21.45 0.02
N VAL A 59 -10.36 22.52 -0.57
CA VAL A 59 -9.50 22.42 -1.77
C VAL A 59 -8.23 21.63 -1.46
N PHE A 60 -7.61 21.87 -0.31
CA PHE A 60 -6.42 21.15 0.11
C PHE A 60 -6.70 19.65 0.31
N LEU A 61 -7.82 19.31 0.97
CA LEU A 61 -8.26 17.93 1.17
C LEU A 61 -8.50 17.22 -0.17
N ILE A 62 -9.29 17.82 -1.07
CA ILE A 62 -9.56 17.28 -2.40
C ILE A 62 -8.26 17.04 -3.16
N THR A 63 -7.33 17.99 -3.08
CA THR A 63 -6.01 17.90 -3.73
C THR A 63 -5.21 16.71 -3.21
N ILE A 64 -5.12 16.55 -1.88
CA ILE A 64 -4.43 15.41 -1.25
C ILE A 64 -5.06 14.09 -1.66
N LEU A 65 -6.39 13.99 -1.62
CA LEU A 65 -7.11 12.78 -2.00
C LEU A 65 -6.88 12.43 -3.47
N TYR A 66 -6.86 13.42 -4.35
CA TYR A 66 -6.57 13.24 -5.77
C TYR A 66 -5.15 12.73 -6.02
N TYR A 67 -4.13 13.31 -5.36
CA TYR A 67 -2.76 12.83 -5.47
C TYR A 67 -2.59 11.42 -4.88
N SER A 68 -3.18 11.16 -3.72
CA SER A 68 -3.20 9.84 -3.08
C SER A 68 -3.83 8.79 -4.00
N TYR A 69 -4.96 9.12 -4.63
CA TYR A 69 -5.63 8.25 -5.60
C TYR A 69 -4.76 7.92 -6.80
N ASN A 70 -4.19 8.94 -7.45
CA ASN A 70 -3.36 8.72 -8.62
C ASN A 70 -2.10 7.91 -8.28
N ASN A 71 -1.49 8.19 -7.12
CA ASN A 71 -0.36 7.41 -6.63
C ASN A 71 -0.75 5.94 -6.41
N PHE A 72 -1.85 5.68 -5.72
CA PHE A 72 -2.35 4.32 -5.47
C PHE A 72 -2.68 3.58 -6.78
N LYS A 73 -3.37 4.24 -7.71
CA LYS A 73 -3.69 3.69 -9.04
C LYS A 73 -2.42 3.35 -9.82
N ASN A 74 -1.41 4.20 -9.80
CA ASN A 74 -0.12 3.95 -10.45
C ASN A 74 0.59 2.74 -9.84
N LYS A 75 0.58 2.60 -8.51
CA LYS A 75 1.15 1.43 -7.82
C LYS A 75 0.45 0.12 -8.21
N ILE A 76 -0.88 0.12 -8.31
CA ILE A 76 -1.64 -1.02 -8.83
C ILE A 76 -1.24 -1.34 -10.27
N ALA A 77 -1.15 -0.33 -11.13
CA ALA A 77 -0.78 -0.52 -12.53
C ALA A 77 0.62 -1.15 -12.67
N ILE A 78 1.61 -0.64 -11.92
CA ILE A 78 2.96 -1.19 -11.88
C ILE A 78 2.92 -2.67 -11.44
N LEU A 79 2.18 -2.99 -10.37
CA LEU A 79 2.09 -4.35 -9.88
C LEU A 79 1.42 -5.29 -10.90
N LYS A 80 0.35 -4.85 -11.57
CA LYS A 80 -0.33 -5.61 -12.63
C LYS A 80 0.57 -5.95 -13.81
N GLU A 81 1.45 -5.04 -14.19
CA GLU A 81 2.36 -5.26 -15.31
C GLU A 81 3.53 -6.19 -14.96
N CYS A 82 3.79 -6.38 -13.66
CA CYS A 82 4.86 -7.22 -13.16
C CYS A 82 4.37 -8.59 -12.66
N CYS A 83 3.07 -8.77 -12.47
CA CYS A 83 2.51 -10.00 -11.92
C CYS A 83 1.53 -10.69 -12.87
N ASN A 84 1.50 -12.02 -12.83
CA ASN A 84 0.64 -12.84 -13.69
C ASN A 84 -0.66 -13.28 -13.00
N GLY A 85 -0.81 -13.02 -11.70
CA GLY A 85 -1.95 -13.46 -10.89
C GLY A 85 -2.91 -12.33 -10.51
N GLU A 86 -3.85 -12.67 -9.64
CA GLU A 86 -4.75 -11.69 -9.05
C GLU A 86 -4.04 -10.84 -8.01
N ILE A 87 -4.30 -9.53 -8.07
CA ILE A 87 -3.88 -8.60 -7.03
C ILE A 87 -4.93 -8.63 -5.92
N SER A 88 -4.47 -8.60 -4.67
CA SER A 88 -5.33 -8.36 -3.51
C SER A 88 -4.79 -7.20 -2.69
N TYR A 89 -5.71 -6.50 -2.01
CA TYR A 89 -5.39 -5.40 -1.11
C TYR A 89 -5.73 -5.82 0.32
N ASN A 90 -4.76 -5.75 1.21
CA ASN A 90 -5.01 -5.95 2.64
C ASN A 90 -5.12 -4.58 3.31
N LYS A 91 -6.37 -4.19 3.62
CA LYS A 91 -6.69 -2.90 4.23
C LYS A 91 -6.06 -2.72 5.62
N LYS A 92 -6.00 -3.79 6.41
CA LYS A 92 -5.51 -3.74 7.80
C LYS A 92 -4.03 -3.36 7.86
N ARG A 93 -3.23 -3.86 6.91
CA ARG A 93 -1.77 -3.66 6.83
C ARG A 93 -1.34 -2.70 5.72
N ASN A 94 -2.31 -2.14 4.99
CA ASN A 94 -2.12 -1.21 3.88
C ASN A 94 -1.08 -1.68 2.84
N LEU A 95 -1.31 -2.86 2.28
CA LEU A 95 -0.39 -3.51 1.34
C LEU A 95 -1.14 -4.09 0.14
N LEU A 96 -0.42 -4.25 -0.97
CA LEU A 96 -0.88 -4.98 -2.16
C LEU A 96 -0.09 -6.28 -2.26
N THR A 97 -0.75 -7.41 -2.48
CA THR A 97 -0.09 -8.67 -2.82
C THR A 97 -0.49 -9.16 -4.20
N CYS A 98 0.41 -9.87 -4.86
CA CYS A 98 0.11 -10.59 -6.10
C CYS A 98 0.97 -11.85 -6.19
N SER A 99 0.40 -12.94 -6.72
CA SER A 99 1.16 -14.14 -7.06
C SER A 99 1.70 -14.04 -8.49
N TYR A 100 2.99 -14.24 -8.69
CA TYR A 100 3.58 -14.37 -10.02
C TYR A 100 3.54 -15.83 -10.50
N SER A 101 3.86 -16.76 -9.59
CA SER A 101 3.72 -18.21 -9.74
C SER A 101 3.39 -18.82 -8.37
N ASN A 102 3.17 -20.14 -8.29
CA ASN A 102 2.86 -20.81 -7.02
C ASN A 102 3.92 -20.57 -5.94
N ASN A 103 5.18 -20.47 -6.36
CA ASN A 103 6.32 -20.34 -5.47
C ASN A 103 6.90 -18.92 -5.46
N LEU A 104 6.35 -17.96 -6.22
CA LEU A 104 6.86 -16.59 -6.28
C LEU A 104 5.74 -15.58 -6.01
N LYS A 105 5.82 -14.90 -4.88
CA LYS A 105 4.82 -13.94 -4.40
C LYS A 105 5.42 -12.55 -4.26
N ILE A 106 4.68 -11.55 -4.70
CA ILE A 106 5.06 -10.13 -4.65
C ILE A 106 4.18 -9.45 -3.61
N CYS A 107 4.79 -8.72 -2.69
CA CYS A 107 4.09 -7.88 -1.73
C CYS A 107 4.67 -6.46 -1.79
N LEU A 108 3.78 -5.47 -1.84
CA LEU A 108 4.10 -4.06 -1.92
C LEU A 108 3.50 -3.36 -0.70
N SER A 109 4.37 -2.79 0.14
CA SER A 109 3.98 -1.98 1.28
C SER A 109 3.71 -0.55 0.82
N LEU A 110 2.48 -0.06 1.02
CA LEU A 110 2.08 1.28 0.55
C LEU A 110 2.59 2.40 1.46
N ASP A 111 2.84 2.09 2.74
CA ASP A 111 3.32 3.05 3.74
C ASP A 111 4.82 3.32 3.61
N TYR A 112 5.59 2.35 3.09
CA TYR A 112 7.06 2.42 2.99
C TYR A 112 7.58 2.46 1.56
N ASP A 113 6.68 2.47 0.57
CA ASP A 113 7.02 2.43 -0.86
C ASP A 113 8.04 1.34 -1.23
N ARG A 114 7.90 0.18 -0.58
CA ARG A 114 8.85 -0.94 -0.68
C ARG A 114 8.18 -2.17 -1.26
N VAL A 115 8.92 -2.89 -2.09
CA VAL A 115 8.48 -4.15 -2.70
C VAL A 115 9.31 -5.31 -2.18
N TYR A 116 8.63 -6.42 -1.95
CA TYR A 116 9.17 -7.69 -1.50
C TYR A 116 8.80 -8.76 -2.53
N ILE A 117 9.79 -9.36 -3.17
CA ILE A 117 9.60 -10.47 -4.10
C ILE A 117 10.10 -11.73 -3.39
N ASN A 118 9.19 -12.65 -3.11
CA ASN A 118 9.42 -13.79 -2.23
C ASN A 118 9.38 -15.07 -3.06
N LYS A 119 10.52 -15.75 -3.20
CA LYS A 119 10.60 -17.13 -3.67
C LYS A 119 10.47 -18.06 -2.47
N ILE A 120 9.44 -18.90 -2.50
CA ILE A 120 9.09 -19.86 -1.46
C ILE A 120 9.67 -21.21 -1.88
N ASP A 121 10.68 -21.66 -1.15
CA ASP A 121 11.26 -22.99 -1.36
C ASP A 121 10.50 -24.04 -0.54
N LYS A 122 10.05 -23.67 0.66
CA LYS A 122 9.29 -24.57 1.55
C LYS A 122 8.28 -23.80 2.41
N TYR A 123 7.05 -24.29 2.43
CA TYR A 123 6.05 -23.91 3.44
C TYR A 123 6.34 -24.66 4.75
N ILE A 124 6.35 -23.94 5.87
CA ILE A 124 6.60 -24.53 7.19
C ILE A 124 5.29 -24.71 7.95
N LYS A 125 4.54 -23.63 8.19
CA LYS A 125 3.25 -23.64 8.89
C LYS A 125 2.56 -22.29 8.80
N ASP A 126 1.25 -22.28 9.05
CA ASP A 126 0.51 -21.05 9.34
C ASP A 126 0.91 -20.51 10.71
N THR A 127 0.85 -19.19 10.85
CA THR A 127 1.20 -18.51 12.09
C THR A 127 0.23 -17.40 12.38
N GLU A 128 -0.21 -17.29 13.62
CA GLU A 128 -0.83 -16.07 14.11
C GLU A 128 0.29 -15.16 14.62
N ASP A 129 0.72 -14.19 13.80
CA ASP A 129 1.66 -13.16 14.27
C ASP A 129 0.88 -11.87 14.53
N THR A 130 0.77 -11.53 15.82
CA THR A 130 0.10 -10.31 16.29
C THR A 130 0.95 -9.06 16.08
N ARG A 131 2.25 -9.22 15.77
CA ARG A 131 3.19 -8.11 15.61
C ARG A 131 2.96 -7.40 14.28
N ASP A 132 3.32 -6.12 14.25
CA ASP A 132 3.15 -5.29 13.06
C ASP A 132 4.36 -5.42 12.14
N PHE A 133 4.16 -5.98 10.96
CA PHE A 133 5.15 -6.00 9.89
C PHE A 133 4.43 -5.83 8.55
N TYR A 134 5.09 -5.19 7.60
CA TYR A 134 4.41 -4.69 6.40
C TYR A 134 4.11 -5.76 5.37
N CYS A 135 5.06 -6.62 5.06
CA CYS A 135 4.91 -7.65 4.02
C CYS A 135 5.59 -8.92 4.48
N VAL A 136 6.85 -8.76 4.90
CA VAL A 136 7.71 -9.85 5.30
C VAL A 136 8.36 -9.51 6.63
N ARG A 137 8.50 -10.51 7.47
CA ARG A 137 9.30 -10.47 8.68
C ARG A 137 10.35 -11.56 8.63
N PHE A 138 11.61 -11.15 8.66
CA PHE A 138 12.75 -12.06 8.66
C PHE A 138 13.01 -12.59 10.08
N GLU A 139 13.19 -13.91 10.20
CA GLU A 139 13.41 -14.57 11.50
C GLU A 139 14.83 -15.08 11.63
N ASP A 140 15.22 -16.01 10.76
CA ASP A 140 16.54 -16.65 10.76
C ASP A 140 17.07 -16.71 9.34
N GLY A 141 18.28 -16.21 9.11
CA GLY A 141 18.86 -16.13 7.78
C GLY A 141 19.89 -15.01 7.63
N LYS A 142 20.21 -14.70 6.38
CA LYS A 142 21.22 -13.69 6.02
C LYS A 142 20.63 -12.69 5.05
N ILE A 143 20.95 -11.41 5.26
CA ILE A 143 20.67 -10.34 4.31
C ILE A 143 21.97 -9.93 3.65
N GLU A 144 22.00 -10.03 2.33
CA GLU A 144 23.09 -9.56 1.48
C GLU A 144 22.63 -8.31 0.73
N ARG A 145 23.46 -7.27 0.77
CA ARG A 145 23.21 -6.05 0.00
C ARG A 145 23.84 -6.24 -1.38
N ASN A 146 23.00 -6.34 -2.40
CA ASN A 146 23.47 -6.56 -3.76
C ASN A 146 23.77 -5.24 -4.45
N GLU A 147 22.89 -4.25 -4.28
CA GLU A 147 22.97 -2.95 -4.93
C GLU A 147 22.49 -1.85 -3.96
N GLU A 148 22.60 -0.59 -4.38
CA GLU A 148 22.24 0.57 -3.54
C GLU A 148 20.79 0.49 -3.03
N TYR A 149 19.87 -0.04 -3.84
CA TYR A 149 18.42 -0.08 -3.59
C TYR A 149 17.82 -1.49 -3.52
N MET A 150 18.66 -2.54 -3.55
CA MET A 150 18.22 -3.93 -3.50
C MET A 150 18.99 -4.74 -2.47
N LYS A 151 18.25 -5.50 -1.68
CA LYS A 151 18.78 -6.44 -0.70
C LYS A 151 18.18 -7.81 -0.96
N THR A 152 18.95 -8.87 -0.79
CA THR A 152 18.46 -10.24 -0.86
C THR A 152 18.55 -10.85 0.52
N PHE A 153 17.44 -11.39 0.99
CA PHE A 153 17.38 -12.23 2.16
C PHE A 153 17.31 -13.69 1.73
N GLN A 154 18.04 -14.56 2.41
CA GLN A 154 17.88 -16.01 2.34
C GLN A 154 17.66 -16.54 3.76
N GLY A 155 16.59 -17.30 3.96
CA GLY A 155 16.32 -17.95 5.24
C GLY A 155 14.84 -18.18 5.48
N ILE A 156 14.45 -18.14 6.76
CA ILE A 156 13.09 -18.30 7.25
C ILE A 156 12.47 -16.92 7.44
N PHE A 157 11.27 -16.75 6.90
CA PHE A 157 10.51 -15.51 6.98
C PHE A 157 9.01 -15.77 7.11
N ARG A 158 8.31 -14.86 7.80
CA ARG A 158 6.85 -14.78 7.76
C ARG A 158 6.43 -13.88 6.62
N LEU A 159 5.46 -14.31 5.84
CA LEU A 159 4.89 -13.57 4.73
C LEU A 159 3.39 -13.38 4.96
N ILE A 160 2.91 -12.17 4.71
CA ILE A 160 1.48 -11.90 4.58
C ILE A 160 1.05 -12.31 3.18
N ASP A 161 0.17 -13.30 3.10
CA ASP A 161 -0.44 -13.75 1.86
C ASP A 161 -1.96 -13.56 1.94
N LYS A 162 -2.46 -12.57 1.20
CA LYS A 162 -3.84 -12.07 1.32
C LYS A 162 -4.13 -11.63 2.77
N ASP A 163 -4.86 -12.45 3.53
CA ASP A 163 -5.25 -12.18 4.92
C ASP A 163 -4.56 -13.11 5.94
N ASN A 164 -3.84 -14.13 5.47
CA ASN A 164 -3.16 -15.10 6.31
C ASN A 164 -1.68 -14.78 6.45
N ILE A 165 -1.11 -15.19 7.58
CA ILE A 165 0.33 -15.13 7.82
C ILE A 165 0.85 -16.55 7.90
N ALA A 166 1.86 -16.84 7.08
CA ALA A 166 2.51 -18.14 7.09
C ALA A 166 4.03 -18.00 7.16
N LEU A 167 4.66 -18.99 7.76
CA LEU A 167 6.10 -19.13 7.87
C LEU A 167 6.61 -19.95 6.69
N PHE A 168 7.59 -19.39 5.99
CA PHE A 168 8.21 -19.97 4.82
C PHE A 168 9.72 -20.01 5.00
N GLN A 169 10.37 -20.91 4.26
CA GLN A 169 11.78 -20.86 4.00
C GLN A 169 11.98 -20.53 2.51
N GLY A 170 12.92 -19.63 2.22
CA GLY A 170 13.32 -19.32 0.86
C GLY A 170 14.12 -18.04 0.72
N LYS A 171 13.90 -17.33 -0.39
CA LYS A 171 14.59 -16.08 -0.73
C LYS A 171 13.61 -14.92 -0.84
N THR A 172 14.00 -13.75 -0.36
CA THR A 172 13.25 -12.50 -0.55
C THR A 172 14.15 -11.43 -1.12
N ILE A 173 13.79 -10.86 -2.26
CA ILE A 173 14.39 -9.61 -2.74
C ILE A 173 13.57 -8.44 -2.21
N ILE A 174 14.26 -7.49 -1.58
CA ILE A 174 13.71 -6.27 -1.01
C ILE A 174 14.14 -5.11 -1.91
N ILE A 175 13.19 -4.34 -2.41
CA ILE A 175 13.41 -3.18 -3.27
C ILE A 175 12.88 -1.95 -2.54
N ASP A 176 13.77 -1.02 -2.19
CA ASP A 176 13.46 0.15 -1.35
C ASP A 176 12.62 1.23 -2.06
N LYS A 177 12.23 1.00 -3.33
CA LYS A 177 11.36 1.90 -4.10
C LYS A 177 10.51 1.09 -5.08
N ILE A 178 9.23 1.46 -5.21
CA ILE A 178 8.33 0.90 -6.23
C ILE A 178 8.78 1.42 -7.61
N ASP A 179 9.46 0.55 -8.36
CA ASP A 179 9.94 0.81 -9.71
C ASP A 179 9.76 -0.44 -10.57
N LYS A 180 9.10 -0.28 -11.72
CA LYS A 180 8.75 -1.40 -12.60
C LYS A 180 9.98 -2.18 -13.06
N THR A 181 11.03 -1.49 -13.49
CA THR A 181 12.24 -2.11 -14.03
C THR A 181 12.95 -2.93 -12.96
N ARG A 182 13.07 -2.37 -11.75
CA ARG A 182 13.66 -3.06 -10.59
C ARG A 182 12.84 -4.28 -10.16
N ILE A 183 11.51 -4.18 -10.16
CA ILE A 183 10.64 -5.30 -9.81
C ILE A 183 10.84 -6.44 -10.81
N LYS A 184 10.82 -6.15 -12.11
CA LYS A 184 11.05 -7.16 -13.15
C LYS A 184 12.42 -7.81 -13.04
N TYR A 185 13.47 -7.02 -12.85
CA TYR A 185 14.82 -7.52 -12.62
C TYR A 185 14.90 -8.45 -11.40
N GLY A 186 14.25 -8.08 -10.29
CA GLY A 186 14.18 -8.91 -9.10
C GLY A 186 13.45 -10.24 -9.34
N ILE A 187 12.35 -10.23 -10.09
CA ILE A 187 11.64 -11.46 -10.49
C ILE A 187 12.56 -12.36 -11.31
N GLU A 188 13.20 -11.81 -12.36
CA GLU A 188 14.09 -12.55 -13.24
C GLU A 188 15.27 -13.18 -12.48
N ARG A 189 15.87 -12.47 -11.52
CA ARG A 189 16.93 -13.03 -10.67
C ARG A 189 16.48 -14.23 -9.84
N LEU A 190 15.26 -14.22 -9.32
CA LEU A 190 14.75 -15.33 -8.50
C LEU A 190 14.30 -16.52 -9.36
N VAL A 191 13.82 -16.26 -10.57
CA VAL A 191 13.44 -17.31 -11.53
C VAL A 191 14.67 -18.01 -12.10
N ASN A 192 15.70 -17.24 -12.52
CA ASN A 192 16.88 -17.79 -13.21
C ASN A 192 17.95 -18.40 -12.28
N GLN A 193 17.77 -18.35 -10.95
CA GLN A 193 18.67 -18.97 -9.97
C GLN A 193 18.30 -20.43 -9.66
N GLU A 194 17.81 -21.18 -10.64
CA GLU A 194 17.62 -22.64 -10.56
C GLU A 194 18.87 -23.40 -10.98
#